data_AF-A0A392NTX1-F1
#
_entry.id   AF-A0A392NTX1-F1
#
_cell.length_a   1.000
_cell.length_b   1.000
_cell.length_c   1.000
_cell.angle_alpha   90.00
_cell.angle_beta   90.00
_cell.angle_gamma   90.00
#
_symmetry.space_group_name_H-M   'P 1'
#
loop_
_entity.id
_entity.type
_entity.pdbx_description
1 polymer ?
#
loop_
_entity_poly.entity_id
_entity_poly.type
_entity_poly.pdbx_seq_one_letter_code
_entity_poly.pdbx_strand_id
1 'polypeptide(L)'
;MSSNQFSPSRISRKVLRLVADLKEMLLGDLSYAVEDFEDAKPFLRVIDRLEKLRSYLSPNQAEMLAEAQAVRRSLIEDGPFVNSMINGSNNLNRIASNVNENNFKVKEDMKMYSTNLSILLEEKTAVVQALEALQSVKGSMPEAVVALKKRKRELGFDIGTDMFKLINRNRLLGVMVKYQGDLLTRLDEAEEALRAAEEKQAAMQAIADHARVTARRC
;
A
#
# COMPACT_ATOMS: atom_id res chain seq x y z
N MET A 1 17.09 69.52 2.36
CA MET A 1 17.72 68.45 1.55
C MET A 1 16.61 67.49 1.15
N SER A 2 16.13 67.55 -0.09
CA SER A 2 15.03 66.70 -0.55
C SER A 2 15.56 65.30 -0.86
N SER A 3 15.10 64.33 -0.09
CA SER A 3 15.28 62.91 -0.33
C SER A 3 14.49 62.50 -1.57
N ASN A 4 15.19 62.30 -2.69
CA ASN A 4 14.63 61.68 -3.89
C ASN A 4 14.26 60.22 -3.58
N GLN A 5 13.01 59.98 -3.20
CA GLN A 5 12.41 58.65 -3.20
C GLN A 5 12.24 58.21 -4.65
N PHE A 6 13.22 57.46 -5.17
CA PHE A 6 13.08 56.76 -6.45
C PHE A 6 11.96 55.73 -6.34
N SER A 7 10.83 55.99 -7.01
CA SER A 7 9.80 54.97 -7.22
C SER A 7 10.38 53.84 -8.09
N PRO A 8 10.38 52.58 -7.62
CA PRO A 8 10.91 51.49 -8.42
C PRO A 8 10.09 51.33 -9.70
N SER A 9 10.79 51.10 -10.82
CA SER A 9 10.16 50.83 -12.11
C SER A 9 9.13 49.68 -11.97
N ARG A 10 8.15 49.63 -12.88
CA ARG A 10 7.15 48.54 -12.90
C ARG A 10 7.81 47.15 -12.94
N ILE A 11 8.96 47.04 -13.60
CA ILE A 11 9.76 45.82 -13.69
C ILE A 11 10.42 45.51 -12.34
N SER A 12 11.04 46.50 -11.69
CA SER A 12 11.66 46.33 -10.37
C SER A 12 10.65 45.87 -9.31
N ARG A 13 9.43 46.43 -9.29
CA ARG A 13 8.35 45.97 -8.39
C ARG A 13 7.92 44.54 -8.67
N LYS A 14 7.87 44.14 -9.94
CA LYS A 14 7.52 42.76 -10.34
C LYS A 14 8.59 41.76 -9.91
N VAL A 15 9.87 42.10 -10.10
CA VAL A 15 11.01 41.28 -9.67
C VAL A 15 11.00 41.09 -8.15
N LEU A 16 10.86 42.16 -7.37
CA LEU A 16 10.84 42.08 -5.91
C LEU A 16 9.71 41.17 -5.39
N ARG A 17 8.52 41.23 -5.99
CA ARG A 17 7.41 40.34 -5.61
C ARG A 17 7.73 38.87 -5.92
N LEU A 18 8.18 38.57 -7.14
CA LEU A 18 8.51 37.20 -7.52
C LEU A 18 9.66 36.61 -6.70
N VAL A 19 10.65 37.43 -6.34
CA VAL A 19 11.75 37.03 -5.43
C VAL A 19 11.22 36.71 -4.04
N ALA A 20 10.31 37.53 -3.51
CA ALA A 20 9.67 37.27 -2.22
C ALA A 20 8.83 35.99 -2.25
N ASP A 21 8.01 35.81 -3.30
CA ASP A 21 7.21 34.59 -3.50
C ASP A 21 8.11 33.34 -3.55
N LEU A 22 9.20 33.38 -4.33
CA LEU A 22 10.14 32.27 -4.43
C LEU A 22 10.79 31.95 -3.08
N LYS A 23 11.22 32.99 -2.35
CA LYS A 23 11.83 32.85 -1.04
C LYS A 23 10.86 32.21 -0.03
N GLU A 24 9.61 32.65 -0.02
CA GLU A 24 8.56 32.07 0.83
C GLU A 24 8.35 30.60 0.51
N MET A 25 8.23 30.24 -0.77
CA MET A 25 8.05 28.85 -1.20
C MET A 25 9.26 27.97 -0.84
N LEU A 26 10.49 28.45 -1.02
CA LEU A 26 11.69 27.69 -0.65
C LEU A 26 11.80 27.47 0.86
N LEU A 27 11.45 28.48 1.66
CA LEU A 27 11.47 28.40 3.13
C LEU A 27 10.33 27.55 3.68
N GLY A 28 9.26 27.34 2.90
CA GLY A 28 8.20 26.41 3.20
C GLY A 28 8.63 24.95 3.14
N ASP A 29 7.70 24.07 3.52
CA ASP A 29 7.84 22.66 3.20
C ASP A 29 7.67 22.46 1.69
N LEU A 30 8.39 21.53 1.10
CA LEU A 30 8.24 21.10 -0.29
C LEU A 30 8.01 19.58 -0.38
N SER A 31 7.87 18.90 0.75
CA SER A 31 7.59 17.46 0.83
C SER A 31 6.29 17.09 0.10
N TYR A 32 5.24 17.91 0.24
CA TYR A 32 3.96 17.71 -0.44
C TYR A 32 4.09 17.69 -1.97
N ALA A 33 5.06 18.40 -2.55
CA ALA A 33 5.27 18.45 -3.98
C ALA A 33 5.80 17.12 -4.56
N VAL A 34 6.32 16.24 -3.69
CA VAL A 34 6.71 14.87 -4.04
C VAL A 34 5.49 13.94 -4.01
N GLU A 35 4.55 14.17 -3.10
CA GLU A 35 3.30 13.40 -3.00
C GLU A 35 2.33 13.75 -4.15
N ASP A 36 2.16 15.05 -4.41
CA ASP A 36 1.37 15.56 -5.53
C ASP A 36 2.15 16.64 -6.31
N PHE A 37 2.54 16.27 -7.53
CA PHE A 37 3.26 17.18 -8.42
C PHE A 37 2.40 18.40 -8.84
N GLU A 38 1.08 18.33 -8.72
CA GLU A 38 0.20 19.47 -8.96
C GLU A 38 0.50 20.63 -7.99
N ASP A 39 0.87 20.31 -6.75
CA ASP A 39 1.22 21.31 -5.74
C ASP A 39 2.56 21.99 -6.01
N ALA A 40 3.41 21.40 -6.86
CA ALA A 40 4.64 22.03 -7.34
C ALA A 40 4.39 23.15 -8.37
N LYS A 41 3.21 23.19 -9.01
CA LYS A 41 2.95 24.11 -10.15
C LYS A 41 3.15 25.60 -9.81
N PRO A 42 2.72 26.13 -8.66
CA PRO A 42 2.99 27.52 -8.29
C PRO A 42 4.50 27.82 -8.22
N PHE A 43 5.29 26.93 -7.61
CA PHE A 43 6.74 27.04 -7.51
C PHE A 43 7.40 27.07 -8.90
N LEU A 44 7.05 26.11 -9.76
CA LEU A 44 7.57 26.03 -11.13
C LEU A 44 7.28 27.31 -11.94
N ARG A 45 6.06 27.86 -11.80
CA ARG A 45 5.66 29.10 -12.49
C ARG A 45 6.46 30.32 -12.02
N VAL A 46 6.80 30.41 -10.74
CA VAL A 46 7.60 31.52 -10.20
C VAL A 46 9.02 31.47 -10.77
N ILE A 47 9.64 30.28 -10.81
CA ILE A 47 10.96 30.07 -11.43
C ILE A 47 10.94 30.48 -12.90
N ASP A 48 9.96 30.02 -13.68
CA ASP A 48 9.86 30.34 -15.12
C ASP A 48 9.71 31.85 -15.37
N ARG A 49 9.03 32.57 -14.47
CA ARG A 49 8.85 34.02 -14.55
C ARG A 49 10.12 34.77 -14.16
N LEU A 50 10.86 34.28 -13.17
CA LEU A 50 12.13 34.88 -12.74
C LEU A 50 13.24 34.65 -13.77
N GLU A 51 13.30 33.49 -14.42
CA GLU A 51 14.31 33.22 -15.46
C GLU A 51 14.18 34.21 -16.63
N LYS A 52 12.95 34.56 -17.03
CA LYS A 52 12.69 35.60 -18.04
C LYS A 52 13.14 37.00 -17.62
N LEU A 53 13.39 37.22 -16.34
CA LEU A 53 13.80 38.50 -15.75
C LEU A 53 15.22 38.43 -15.16
N ARG A 54 16.00 37.40 -15.50
CA ARG A 54 17.30 37.11 -14.89
C ARG A 54 18.29 38.27 -14.93
N SER A 55 18.29 39.07 -16.00
CA SER A 55 19.16 40.25 -16.14
C SER A 55 18.87 41.37 -15.13
N TYR A 56 17.73 41.32 -14.44
CA TYR A 56 17.31 42.30 -13.43
C TYR A 56 17.54 41.82 -11.98
N LEU A 57 18.07 40.61 -11.80
CA LEU A 57 18.34 40.04 -10.48
C LEU A 57 19.67 40.55 -9.94
N SER A 58 19.73 40.80 -8.64
CA SER A 58 21.01 40.95 -7.95
C SER A 58 21.80 39.62 -7.97
N PRO A 59 23.13 39.64 -7.73
CA PRO A 59 23.92 38.41 -7.68
C PRO A 59 23.32 37.36 -6.72
N ASN A 60 22.93 37.76 -5.51
CA ASN A 60 22.32 36.85 -4.53
C ASN A 60 20.96 36.29 -5.01
N GLN A 61 20.16 37.09 -5.72
CA GLN A 61 18.87 36.66 -6.27
C GLN A 61 19.05 35.70 -7.44
N ALA A 62 20.08 35.91 -8.26
CA ALA A 62 20.43 35.01 -9.34
C ALA A 62 20.96 33.66 -8.81
N GLU A 63 21.73 33.68 -7.72
CA GLU A 63 22.17 32.47 -7.01
C GLU A 63 20.97 31.70 -6.42
N MET A 64 20.05 32.38 -5.72
CA MET A 64 18.82 31.76 -5.23
C MET A 64 17.98 31.13 -6.34
N LEU A 65 17.88 31.80 -7.51
CA LEU A 65 17.19 31.25 -8.67
C LEU A 65 17.88 29.99 -9.21
N ALA A 66 19.22 29.94 -9.23
CA ALA A 66 19.97 28.77 -9.67
C ALA A 66 19.73 27.56 -8.74
N GLU A 67 19.68 27.79 -7.42
CA GLU A 67 19.34 26.75 -6.44
C GLU A 67 17.89 26.28 -6.59
N ALA A 68 16.94 27.21 -6.77
CA ALA A 68 15.55 26.86 -7.05
C ALA A 68 15.40 26.03 -8.34
N GLN A 69 16.25 26.28 -9.35
CA GLN A 69 16.30 25.46 -10.57
C GLN A 69 16.85 24.06 -10.32
N ALA A 70 17.75 23.88 -9.35
CA ALA A 70 18.19 22.54 -8.93
C ALA A 70 17.04 21.78 -8.27
N VAL A 71 16.30 22.44 -7.35
CA VAL A 71 15.09 21.86 -6.73
C VAL A 71 14.05 21.48 -7.79
N ARG A 72 13.79 22.37 -8.75
CA ARG A 72 12.87 22.10 -9.87
C ARG A 72 13.27 20.87 -10.67
N ARG A 73 14.55 20.73 -11.04
CA ARG A 73 15.02 19.59 -11.82
C ARG A 73 14.80 18.28 -11.05
N SER A 74 15.18 18.27 -9.78
CA SER A 74 14.99 17.11 -8.91
C SER A 74 13.51 16.73 -8.75
N LEU A 75 12.60 17.70 -8.54
CA LEU A 75 11.16 17.43 -8.50
C LEU A 75 10.61 16.84 -9.80
N ILE A 76 11.13 17.26 -10.96
CA ILE A 76 10.68 16.76 -12.27
C ILE A 76 11.26 15.38 -12.58
N GLU A 77 12.52 15.16 -12.25
CA GLU A 77 13.27 13.94 -12.59
C GLU A 77 12.98 12.80 -11.60
N ASP A 78 13.02 13.10 -10.31
CA ASP A 78 12.93 12.09 -9.24
C ASP A 78 11.53 11.99 -8.63
N GLY A 79 10.77 13.10 -8.60
CA GLY A 79 9.44 13.16 -7.98
C GLY A 79 8.47 12.09 -8.46
N PRO A 80 8.26 11.89 -9.78
CA PRO A 80 7.35 10.85 -10.28
C PRO A 80 7.74 9.44 -9.86
N PHE A 81 9.05 9.15 -9.82
CA PHE A 81 9.55 7.85 -9.40
C PHE A 81 9.29 7.62 -7.91
N VAL A 82 9.68 8.58 -7.05
CA VAL A 82 9.48 8.49 -5.59
C VAL A 82 8.00 8.32 -5.26
N ASN A 83 7.12 9.13 -5.87
CA ASN A 83 5.68 9.02 -5.67
C ASN A 83 5.13 7.64 -6.08
N SER A 84 5.56 7.15 -7.25
CA SER A 84 5.15 5.82 -7.74
C SER A 84 5.58 4.72 -6.77
N MET A 85 6.78 4.81 -6.20
CA MET A 85 7.29 3.81 -5.26
C MET A 85 6.55 3.81 -3.93
N ILE A 86 6.27 4.98 -3.36
CA ILE A 86 5.48 5.11 -2.11
C ILE A 86 4.08 4.52 -2.30
N ASN A 87 3.39 4.91 -3.38
CA ASN A 87 2.05 4.40 -3.68
C ASN A 87 2.04 2.90 -3.99
N GLY A 88 3.04 2.43 -4.74
CA GLY A 88 3.23 1.01 -5.05
C GLY A 88 3.41 0.18 -3.78
N SER A 89 4.28 0.62 -2.87
CA SER A 89 4.53 -0.02 -1.57
C SER A 89 3.26 -0.09 -0.71
N ASN A 90 2.55 1.03 -0.56
CA ASN A 90 1.29 1.08 0.19
C ASN A 90 0.24 0.10 -0.36
N ASN A 91 0.12 0.02 -1.68
CA ASN A 91 -0.82 -0.91 -2.31
C ASN A 91 -0.41 -2.38 -2.12
N LEU A 92 0.89 -2.70 -2.23
CA LEU A 92 1.42 -4.04 -2.00
C LEU A 92 1.20 -4.49 -0.55
N ASN A 93 1.46 -3.62 0.43
CA ASN A 93 1.22 -3.89 1.84
C ASN A 93 -0.27 -4.18 2.12
N ARG A 94 -1.17 -3.42 1.50
CA ARG A 94 -2.62 -3.69 1.58
C ARG A 94 -2.99 -5.05 1.00
N ILE A 95 -2.42 -5.42 -0.16
CA ILE A 95 -2.66 -6.74 -0.77
C ILE A 95 -2.13 -7.85 0.16
N ALA A 96 -0.94 -7.69 0.73
CA ALA A 96 -0.34 -8.66 1.65
C ALA A 96 -1.19 -8.87 2.90
N SER A 97 -1.71 -7.78 3.48
CA SER A 97 -2.64 -7.84 4.61
C SER A 97 -3.90 -8.65 4.26
N ASN A 98 -4.54 -8.35 3.12
CA ASN A 98 -5.74 -9.06 2.67
C ASN A 98 -5.48 -10.56 2.40
N VAL A 99 -4.32 -10.90 1.83
CA VAL A 99 -3.93 -12.30 1.60
C VAL A 99 -3.77 -13.04 2.92
N ASN A 100 -3.12 -12.43 3.90
CA ASN A 100 -2.93 -13.03 5.23
C ASN A 100 -4.27 -13.24 5.93
N GLU A 101 -5.17 -12.26 5.90
CA GLU A 101 -6.50 -12.39 6.49
C GLU A 101 -7.31 -13.52 5.85
N ASN A 102 -7.31 -13.59 4.50
CA ASN A 102 -8.02 -14.64 3.79
C ASN A 102 -7.40 -16.02 4.05
N ASN A 103 -6.08 -16.11 4.18
CA ASN A 103 -5.38 -17.36 4.47
C ASN A 103 -5.80 -17.89 5.84
N PHE A 104 -5.87 -16.99 6.83
CA PHE A 104 -6.38 -17.30 8.15
C PHE A 104 -7.82 -17.83 8.10
N LYS A 105 -8.73 -17.12 7.40
CA LYS A 105 -10.14 -17.56 7.27
C LYS A 105 -10.26 -18.95 6.65
N VAL A 106 -9.49 -19.24 5.59
CA VAL A 106 -9.51 -20.57 4.95
C VAL A 106 -9.03 -21.66 5.90
N LYS A 107 -7.98 -21.40 6.70
CA LYS A 107 -7.47 -22.36 7.69
C LYS A 107 -8.48 -22.61 8.82
N GLU A 108 -9.16 -21.58 9.30
CA GLU A 108 -10.21 -21.74 10.32
C GLU A 108 -11.42 -22.52 9.79
N ASP A 109 -11.87 -22.25 8.57
CA ASP A 109 -12.91 -23.04 7.92
C ASP A 109 -12.51 -24.52 7.81
N MET A 110 -11.26 -24.79 7.42
CA MET A 110 -10.75 -26.17 7.34
C MET A 110 -10.74 -26.84 8.70
N LYS A 111 -10.31 -26.14 9.75
CA LYS A 111 -10.33 -26.66 11.12
C LYS A 111 -11.76 -27.02 11.54
N MET A 112 -12.72 -26.13 11.28
CA MET A 112 -14.13 -26.36 11.58
C MET A 112 -14.68 -27.58 10.84
N TYR A 113 -14.48 -27.70 9.53
CA TYR A 113 -14.94 -28.88 8.78
C TYR A 113 -14.24 -30.17 9.21
N SER A 114 -12.94 -30.11 9.56
CA SER A 114 -12.22 -31.27 10.07
C SER A 114 -12.77 -31.73 11.43
N THR A 115 -13.11 -30.81 12.32
CA THR A 115 -13.75 -31.12 13.60
C THR A 115 -15.12 -31.74 13.39
N ASN A 116 -15.96 -31.16 12.52
CA ASN A 116 -17.28 -31.72 12.20
C ASN A 116 -17.16 -33.14 11.64
N LEU A 117 -16.21 -33.39 10.74
CA LEU A 117 -15.99 -34.73 10.21
C LEU A 117 -15.58 -35.74 11.28
N SER A 118 -14.73 -35.34 12.23
CA SER A 118 -14.37 -36.24 13.35
C SER A 118 -15.60 -36.68 14.13
N ILE A 119 -16.46 -35.71 14.49
CA ILE A 119 -17.70 -35.96 15.23
C ILE A 119 -18.65 -36.87 14.42
N LEU A 120 -18.86 -36.58 13.14
CA LEU A 120 -19.75 -37.38 12.28
C LEU A 120 -19.22 -38.80 12.06
N LEU A 121 -17.90 -38.98 11.97
CA LEU A 121 -17.27 -40.29 11.82
C LEU A 121 -17.38 -41.12 13.11
N GLU A 122 -17.19 -40.50 14.27
CA GLU A 122 -17.42 -41.13 15.58
C GLU A 122 -18.88 -41.58 15.72
N GLU A 123 -19.84 -40.70 15.42
CA GLU A 123 -21.27 -41.04 15.47
C GLU A 123 -21.61 -42.18 14.51
N LYS A 124 -21.09 -42.13 13.27
CA LYS A 124 -21.33 -43.19 12.28
C LYS A 124 -20.76 -44.52 12.73
N THR A 125 -19.61 -44.51 13.39
CA THR A 125 -18.99 -45.72 13.98
C THR A 125 -19.89 -46.30 15.06
N ALA A 126 -20.39 -45.46 15.98
CA ALA A 126 -21.33 -45.89 17.02
C ALA A 126 -22.65 -46.45 16.43
N VAL A 127 -23.21 -45.81 15.41
CA VAL A 127 -24.42 -46.29 14.71
C VAL A 127 -24.18 -47.64 14.03
N VAL A 128 -23.02 -47.84 13.41
CA VAL A 128 -22.66 -49.12 12.78
C VAL A 128 -22.52 -50.22 13.84
N GLN A 129 -21.82 -49.95 14.93
CA GLN A 129 -21.68 -50.90 16.05
C GLN A 129 -23.04 -51.26 16.67
N ALA A 130 -23.93 -50.28 16.85
CA ALA A 130 -25.29 -50.51 17.36
C ALA A 130 -26.13 -51.38 16.41
N LEU A 131 -26.01 -51.16 15.10
CA LEU A 131 -26.68 -51.98 14.09
C LEU A 131 -26.19 -53.44 14.13
N GLU A 132 -24.88 -53.65 14.26
CA GLU A 132 -24.28 -54.99 14.36
C GLU A 132 -24.74 -55.71 15.64
N ALA A 133 -24.76 -55.00 16.77
CA ALA A 133 -25.25 -55.54 18.04
C ALA A 133 -26.74 -55.92 18.00
N LEU A 134 -27.59 -55.12 17.37
CA LEU A 134 -29.02 -55.44 17.25
C LEU A 134 -29.31 -56.58 16.26
N GLN A 135 -28.45 -56.79 15.27
CA GLN A 135 -28.61 -57.88 14.30
C GLN A 135 -28.21 -59.24 14.86
N SER A 136 -27.35 -59.29 15.88
CA SER A 136 -26.93 -60.54 16.53
C SER A 136 -27.94 -61.04 17.59
N VAL A 137 -28.90 -60.21 18.01
CA VAL A 137 -29.91 -60.55 19.04
C VAL A 137 -31.20 -61.07 18.41
N LYS A 138 -31.63 -62.27 18.81
CA LYS A 138 -32.89 -62.89 18.39
C LYS A 138 -34.07 -62.13 19.04
N GLY A 139 -34.97 -61.55 18.24
CA GLY A 139 -36.10 -60.73 18.72
C GLY A 139 -35.87 -59.22 18.67
N SER A 140 -34.98 -58.74 17.80
CA SER A 140 -34.65 -57.31 17.69
C SER A 140 -35.83 -56.42 17.32
N MET A 141 -35.86 -55.22 17.91
CA MET A 141 -36.87 -54.18 17.68
C MET A 141 -36.75 -53.63 16.24
N PRO A 142 -37.69 -53.92 15.33
CA PRO A 142 -37.56 -53.56 13.91
C PRO A 142 -37.47 -52.05 13.69
N GLU A 143 -38.16 -51.27 14.52
CA GLU A 143 -38.20 -49.81 14.47
C GLU A 143 -36.82 -49.18 14.76
N ALA A 144 -36.11 -49.69 15.79
CA ALA A 144 -34.77 -49.21 16.13
C ALA A 144 -33.77 -49.47 14.99
N VAL A 145 -33.87 -50.64 14.35
CA VAL A 145 -33.02 -50.98 13.18
C VAL A 145 -33.31 -50.05 12.00
N VAL A 146 -34.58 -49.75 11.72
CA VAL A 146 -34.96 -48.82 10.65
C VAL A 146 -34.44 -47.41 10.94
N ALA A 147 -34.58 -46.92 12.17
CA ALA A 147 -34.09 -45.60 12.58
C ALA A 147 -32.57 -45.50 12.44
N LEU A 148 -31.81 -46.49 12.92
CA LEU A 148 -30.35 -46.51 12.79
C LEU A 148 -29.89 -46.61 11.33
N LYS A 149 -30.57 -47.40 10.49
CA LYS A 149 -30.29 -47.44 9.04
C LYS A 149 -30.57 -46.10 8.36
N LYS A 150 -31.61 -45.38 8.77
CA LYS A 150 -31.89 -44.02 8.29
C LYS A 150 -30.77 -43.06 8.72
N ARG A 151 -30.43 -43.03 10.01
CA ARG A 151 -29.36 -42.17 10.53
C ARG A 151 -28.01 -42.44 9.87
N LYS A 152 -27.65 -43.71 9.65
CA LYS A 152 -26.44 -44.10 8.91
C LYS A 152 -26.37 -43.49 7.50
N ARG A 153 -27.52 -43.40 6.80
CA ARG A 153 -27.59 -42.78 5.46
C ARG A 153 -27.42 -41.27 5.54
N GLU A 154 -28.10 -40.62 6.48
CA GLU A 154 -27.96 -39.17 6.73
C GLU A 154 -26.51 -38.80 7.07
N LEU A 155 -25.89 -39.53 8.00
CA LEU A 155 -24.47 -39.36 8.33
C LEU A 155 -23.57 -39.55 7.10
N GLY A 156 -23.89 -40.49 6.21
CA GLY A 156 -23.17 -40.66 4.95
C GLY A 156 -23.22 -39.42 4.05
N PHE A 157 -24.38 -38.76 3.99
CA PHE A 157 -24.57 -37.52 3.23
C PHE A 157 -23.85 -36.33 3.87
N ASP A 158 -23.97 -36.17 5.19
CA ASP A 158 -23.33 -35.08 5.94
C ASP A 158 -21.80 -35.18 5.85
N ILE A 159 -21.25 -36.38 6.02
CA ILE A 159 -19.81 -36.65 5.84
C ILE A 159 -19.37 -36.31 4.41
N GLY A 160 -20.12 -36.76 3.40
CA GLY A 160 -19.79 -36.47 1.99
C GLY A 160 -19.77 -34.97 1.71
N THR A 161 -20.71 -34.23 2.29
CA THR A 161 -20.82 -32.78 2.17
C THR A 161 -19.61 -32.06 2.78
N ASP A 162 -19.24 -32.40 4.01
CA ASP A 162 -18.12 -31.74 4.69
C ASP A 162 -16.76 -32.15 4.12
N MET A 163 -16.61 -33.39 3.63
CA MET A 163 -15.43 -33.81 2.86
C MET A 163 -15.27 -32.98 1.59
N PHE A 164 -16.36 -32.72 0.86
CA PHE A 164 -16.33 -31.90 -0.35
C PHE A 164 -15.92 -30.46 -0.03
N LYS A 165 -16.46 -29.87 1.05
CA LYS A 165 -16.05 -28.53 1.53
C LYS A 165 -14.56 -28.50 1.86
N LEU A 166 -14.03 -29.51 2.57
CA LEU A 166 -12.60 -29.62 2.87
C LEU A 166 -11.73 -29.71 1.62
N ILE A 167 -12.11 -30.54 0.63
CA ILE A 167 -11.37 -30.65 -0.63
C ILE A 167 -11.29 -29.29 -1.32
N ASN A 168 -12.40 -28.55 -1.36
CA ASN A 168 -12.43 -27.22 -1.96
C ASN A 168 -11.57 -26.21 -1.19
N ARG A 169 -11.62 -26.23 0.15
CA ARG A 169 -10.77 -25.37 0.97
C ARG A 169 -9.28 -25.70 0.84
N ASN A 170 -8.91 -26.98 0.77
CA ASN A 170 -7.55 -27.43 0.49
C ASN A 170 -7.02 -26.92 -0.86
N ARG A 171 -7.85 -27.01 -1.91
CA ARG A 171 -7.51 -26.46 -3.23
C ARG A 171 -7.28 -24.95 -3.18
N LEU A 172 -8.19 -24.23 -2.52
CA LEU A 172 -8.06 -22.79 -2.33
C LEU A 172 -6.78 -22.45 -1.56
N LEU A 173 -6.49 -23.16 -0.46
CA LEU A 173 -5.28 -22.98 0.32
C LEU A 173 -4.02 -23.18 -0.54
N GLY A 174 -3.99 -24.19 -1.41
CA GLY A 174 -2.88 -24.41 -2.34
C GLY A 174 -2.65 -23.22 -3.28
N VAL A 175 -3.72 -22.65 -3.84
CA VAL A 175 -3.65 -21.43 -4.68
C VAL A 175 -3.14 -20.24 -3.86
N MET A 176 -3.62 -20.09 -2.63
CA MET A 176 -3.23 -18.99 -1.74
C MET A 176 -1.77 -19.08 -1.33
N VAL A 177 -1.24 -20.27 -1.03
CA VAL A 177 0.18 -20.45 -0.69
C VAL A 177 1.07 -20.04 -1.86
N LYS A 178 0.70 -20.41 -3.09
CA LYS A 178 1.43 -19.98 -4.29
C LYS A 178 1.39 -18.46 -4.43
N TYR A 179 0.21 -17.87 -4.35
CA TYR A 179 0.04 -16.42 -4.46
C TYR A 179 0.80 -15.65 -3.36
N GLN A 180 0.84 -16.18 -2.14
CA GLN A 180 1.60 -15.62 -1.03
C GLN A 180 3.11 -15.69 -1.30
N GLY A 181 3.60 -16.79 -1.87
CA GLY A 181 4.99 -16.90 -2.32
C GLY A 181 5.36 -15.84 -3.36
N ASP A 182 4.54 -15.72 -4.42
CA ASP A 182 4.74 -14.71 -5.47
C ASP A 182 4.70 -13.28 -4.88
N LEU A 183 3.84 -13.04 -3.90
CA LEU A 183 3.72 -11.73 -3.25
C LEU A 183 4.92 -11.40 -2.37
N LEU A 184 5.51 -12.38 -1.69
CA LEU A 184 6.74 -12.18 -0.91
C LEU A 184 7.89 -11.73 -1.80
N THR A 185 8.10 -12.39 -2.94
CA THR A 185 9.12 -11.98 -3.91
C THR A 185 8.90 -10.53 -4.39
N ARG A 186 7.65 -10.16 -4.66
CA ARG A 186 7.32 -8.78 -5.06
C ARG A 186 7.50 -7.77 -3.93
N LEU A 187 7.34 -8.17 -2.67
CA LEU A 187 7.63 -7.31 -1.52
C LEU A 187 9.13 -7.07 -1.37
N ASP A 188 9.95 -8.10 -1.56
CA ASP A 188 11.41 -7.96 -1.54
C ASP A 188 11.89 -7.00 -2.64
N GLU A 189 11.36 -7.16 -3.87
CA GLU A 189 11.63 -6.25 -4.99
C GLU A 189 11.18 -4.81 -4.69
N ALA A 190 10.01 -4.65 -4.08
CA ALA A 190 9.47 -3.34 -3.72
C ALA A 190 10.26 -2.68 -2.59
N GLU A 191 10.80 -3.45 -1.64
CA GLU A 191 11.66 -2.94 -0.56
C GLU A 191 12.96 -2.35 -1.11
N GLU A 192 13.63 -3.06 -2.03
CA GLU A 192 14.84 -2.56 -2.68
C GLU A 192 14.56 -1.28 -3.49
N ALA A 193 13.45 -1.27 -4.24
CA ALA A 193 13.07 -0.09 -5.00
C ALA A 193 12.61 1.07 -4.10
N LEU A 194 12.03 0.80 -2.92
CA LEU A 194 11.68 1.80 -1.93
C LEU A 194 12.94 2.42 -1.31
N ARG A 195 13.96 1.62 -1.01
CA ARG A 195 15.27 2.11 -0.55
C ARG A 195 15.89 3.08 -1.56
N ALA A 196 15.83 2.74 -2.86
CA ALA A 196 16.29 3.64 -3.92
C ALA A 196 15.46 4.95 -4.00
N ALA A 197 14.15 4.88 -3.72
CA ALA A 197 13.30 6.06 -3.64
C ALA A 197 13.64 6.93 -2.42
N GLU A 198 13.92 6.34 -1.26
CA GLU A 198 14.36 7.05 -0.06
C GLU A 198 15.70 7.76 -0.27
N GLU A 199 16.66 7.10 -0.93
CA GLU A 199 17.94 7.72 -1.31
C GLU A 199 17.73 8.94 -2.21
N LYS A 200 16.88 8.81 -3.23
CA LYS A 200 16.50 9.93 -4.10
C LYS A 200 15.86 11.03 -3.29
N GLN A 201 14.84 10.72 -2.47
CA GLN A 201 14.15 11.70 -1.63
C GLN A 201 15.11 12.44 -0.69
N ALA A 202 16.09 11.75 -0.10
CA ALA A 202 17.13 12.37 0.71
C ALA A 202 18.00 13.34 -0.10
N ALA A 203 18.36 12.98 -1.34
CA ALA A 203 19.07 13.88 -2.25
C ALA A 203 18.21 15.11 -2.63
N MET A 204 16.91 14.93 -2.91
CA MET A 204 15.98 16.03 -3.16
C MET A 204 15.94 16.99 -1.96
N GLN A 205 15.88 16.42 -0.75
CA GLN A 205 15.84 17.18 0.50
C GLN A 205 17.13 17.98 0.72
N ALA A 206 18.30 17.40 0.44
CA ALA A 206 19.57 18.10 0.51
C ALA A 206 19.64 19.30 -0.46
N ILE A 207 19.12 19.15 -1.69
CA ILE A 207 19.03 20.23 -2.66
C ILE A 207 18.09 21.34 -2.16
N ALA A 208 16.93 20.96 -1.60
CA ALA A 208 15.98 21.92 -1.04
C ALA A 208 16.57 22.68 0.16
N ASP A 209 17.33 22.01 1.03
CA ASP A 209 17.98 22.64 2.17
C ASP A 209 19.10 23.61 1.75
N HIS A 210 19.87 23.26 0.71
CA HIS A 210 20.84 24.19 0.14
C HIS A 210 20.13 25.44 -0.43
N ALA A 211 19.03 25.25 -1.16
CA ALA A 211 18.23 26.36 -1.67
C ALA A 211 17.63 27.24 -0.55
N ARG A 212 17.20 26.65 0.57
CA ARG A 212 16.75 27.38 1.77
C ARG A 212 17.85 28.23 2.37
N VAL A 213 19.06 27.70 2.48
CA VAL A 213 20.22 28.46 2.99
C VAL A 213 20.49 29.68 2.11
N THR A 214 20.49 29.52 0.80
CA THR A 214 20.67 30.63 -0.16
C THR A 214 19.53 31.63 -0.08
N ALA A 215 18.28 31.16 0.03
CA ALA A 215 17.10 32.02 0.18
C ALA A 215 17.14 32.88 1.46
N ARG A 216 17.74 32.38 2.55
CA ARG A 216 17.93 33.16 3.79
C ARG A 216 18.95 34.29 3.64
N ARG A 217 19.91 34.16 2.73
CA ARG A 217 20.95 35.17 2.44
C ARG A 217 20.48 36.26 1.48
N CYS A 218 19.37 36.01 0.77
CA CYS A 218 18.73 36.92 -0.17
C CYS A 218 17.77 37.88 0.54
#